data_AF-A0A075MP89-F1
#
_entry.id   AF-A0A075MP89-F1
#
_cell.length_a   1.000
_cell.length_b   1.000
_cell.length_c   1.000
_cell.angle_alpha   90.00
_cell.angle_beta   90.00
_cell.angle_gamma   90.00
#
_symmetry.space_group_name_H-M   'P 1'
#
loop_
_entity.id
_entity.type
_entity.pdbx_description
1 polymer ?
#
loop_
_entity_poly.entity_id
_entity_poly.type
_entity_poly.pdbx_seq_one_letter_code
_entity_poly.pdbx_strand_id
1 'polypeptide(L)' 'MQNLLKSLAFSNTELECRIYLDSGLISGKFLITKYEVTAKFDSFIEFELGLISSGLIKHIIN' A
#
# COMPACT_ATOMS: atom_id res chain seq x y z
N MET A 1 0.15 -23.93 -17.97
CA MET A 1 -0.96 -23.48 -17.10
C MET A 1 -0.34 -22.49 -16.12
N GLN A 2 -0.33 -21.20 -16.47
CA GLN A 2 0.25 -20.14 -15.64
C GLN A 2 -0.71 -19.88 -14.48
N ASN A 3 -0.25 -20.08 -13.25
CA ASN A 3 -0.91 -19.56 -12.06
C ASN A 3 -0.78 -18.03 -12.08
N LEU A 4 -1.56 -17.40 -12.95
CA LEU A 4 -1.86 -16.00 -12.87
C LEU A 4 -2.78 -15.87 -11.65
N LEU A 5 -2.18 -15.78 -10.45
CA LEU A 5 -2.84 -15.12 -9.33
C LEU A 5 -3.24 -13.77 -9.90
N LYS A 6 -4.52 -13.64 -10.25
CA LYS A 6 -5.11 -12.39 -10.73
C LYS A 6 -4.66 -11.33 -9.74
N SER A 7 -3.73 -10.50 -10.19
CA SER A 7 -3.48 -9.21 -9.61
C SER A 7 -4.85 -8.60 -9.38
N LEU A 8 -5.28 -8.52 -8.11
CA LEU A 8 -6.27 -7.54 -7.73
C LEU A 8 -5.59 -6.22 -8.03
N ALA A 9 -5.74 -5.76 -9.26
CA ALA A 9 -5.11 -4.56 -9.75
C ALA A 9 -5.84 -3.41 -9.08
N PHE A 10 -5.36 -2.99 -7.91
CA PHE A 10 -5.77 -1.76 -7.24
C PHE A 10 -5.24 -0.51 -7.97
N SER A 11 -5.18 -0.55 -9.30
CA SER A 11 -4.65 0.56 -10.09
C SER A 11 -5.58 1.76 -9.95
N ASN A 12 -5.00 2.89 -9.55
CA ASN A 12 -5.71 4.17 -9.36
C ASN A 12 -6.82 4.14 -8.30
N THR A 13 -6.73 3.25 -7.31
CA THR A 13 -7.64 3.28 -6.16
C THR A 13 -7.10 4.26 -5.12
N GLU A 14 -7.93 5.23 -4.73
CA GLU A 14 -7.69 6.08 -3.57
C GLU A 14 -8.12 5.32 -2.31
N LEU A 15 -7.26 5.28 -1.31
CA LEU A 15 -7.47 4.64 -0.01
C LEU A 15 -7.45 5.69 1.09
N GLU A 16 -8.34 5.52 2.08
CA GLU A 16 -8.18 6.20 3.38
C GLU A 16 -7.18 5.39 4.22
N CYS A 17 -6.03 5.97 4.54
CA CYS A 17 -4.96 5.29 5.28
C CYS A 17 -4.79 5.88 6.68
N ARG A 18 -4.35 5.03 7.61
CA ARG A 18 -3.88 5.39 8.95
C ARG A 18 -2.54 4.68 9.19
N ILE A 19 -1.47 5.47 9.25
CA ILE A 19 -0.09 5.01 9.45
C ILE A 19 0.31 5.37 10.87
N TYR A 20 0.42 4.35 11.72
CA TYR A 20 0.89 4.49 13.10
C TYR A 20 2.42 4.49 13.10
N LEU A 21 2.99 5.55 13.66
CA LEU A 21 4.42 5.71 13.90
C LEU A 21 4.66 5.66 15.41
N ASP A 22 5.87 5.32 15.83
CA ASP A 22 6.23 5.38 17.25
C ASP A 22 6.04 6.80 17.83
N SER A 23 6.16 7.82 16.98
CA SER A 23 6.01 9.24 17.33
C SER A 23 4.58 9.79 17.18
N GLY A 24 3.62 9.01 16.68
CA GLY A 24 2.27 9.51 16.44
C GLY A 24 1.48 8.82 15.32
N LEU A 25 0.55 9.56 14.72
CA LEU A 25 -0.36 9.04 13.69
C LEU A 25 -0.41 9.96 12.48
N ILE A 26 -0.23 9.37 11.30
CA ILE A 26 -0.50 10.00 10.01
C ILE A 26 -1.80 9.41 9.46
N SER A 27 -2.76 10.25 9.12
CA SER A 27 -4.03 9.81 8.49
C SER A 27 -4.42 10.70 7.33
N GLY A 28 -4.97 10.10 6.28
CA GLY A 28 -5.49 10.82 5.13
C GLY A 28 -5.69 9.92 3.91
N LYS A 29 -5.93 10.55 2.77
CA LYS A 29 -6.17 9.88 1.49
C LYS A 29 -4.88 9.65 0.72
N PHE A 30 -4.68 8.43 0.23
CA PHE A 30 -3.51 8.03 -0.55
C PHE A 30 -3.93 7.34 -1.83
N LEU A 31 -3.27 7.68 -2.93
CA LEU A 31 -3.38 6.95 -4.19
C LEU A 31 -2.34 5.84 -4.23
N ILE A 32 -2.76 4.64 -4.64
CA ILE A 32 -1.82 3.55 -4.94
C ILE A 32 -1.13 3.85 -6.28
N THR A 33 0.18 4.02 -6.26
CA THR A 33 1.01 4.30 -7.45
C THR A 33 1.81 3.09 -7.92
N LYS A 34 2.04 2.12 -7.03
CA LYS A 34 2.78 0.89 -7.34
C LYS A 34 2.17 -0.29 -6.59
N TYR A 35 2.02 -1.43 -7.27
CA TYR A 35 1.66 -2.70 -6.65
C TYR A 35 2.41 -3.82 -7.36
N GLU A 36 3.35 -4.46 -6.67
CA GLU A 36 4.15 -5.57 -7.19
C GLU A 36 4.07 -6.77 -6.25
N VAL A 37 3.91 -7.96 -6.82
CA VAL A 37 3.87 -9.22 -6.08
C VAL A 37 5.01 -10.10 -6.57
N THR A 38 5.89 -10.49 -5.66
CA THR A 38 7.01 -11.37 -5.96
C THR A 38 6.82 -12.69 -5.21
N ALA A 39 6.61 -13.76 -5.97
CA ALA A 39 6.59 -15.11 -5.43
C ALA A 39 7.99 -15.74 -5.60
N LYS A 40 8.64 -16.11 -4.50
CA LYS A 40 9.90 -16.85 -4.52
C LYS A 40 9.58 -18.34 -4.38
N PHE A 41 10.16 -19.17 -5.25
CA PHE A 41 9.82 -20.60 -5.40
C PHE A 41 9.89 -21.42 -4.10
N ASP A 42 10.69 -20.99 -3.13
CA ASP A 42 10.91 -21.68 -1.85
C ASP A 42 10.60 -20.80 -0.62
N SER A 43 9.77 -19.75 -0.74
CA SER A 43 9.62 -18.75 0.34
C SER A 43 8.23 -18.08 0.40
N PHE A 44 8.12 -17.11 1.31
CA PHE A 44 6.97 -16.23 1.46
C PHE A 44 6.65 -15.45 0.18
N ILE A 45 5.38 -15.05 0.03
CA ILE A 45 4.97 -14.09 -1.00
C ILE A 45 5.29 -12.69 -0.49
N GLU A 46 6.09 -11.95 -1.25
CA GLU A 46 6.41 -10.56 -0.98
C GLU A 46 5.48 -9.64 -1.78
N PHE A 47 4.97 -8.60 -1.12
CA PHE A 47 4.14 -7.57 -1.75
C PHE A 47 4.78 -6.20 -1.51
N GLU A 48 4.95 -5.42 -2.56
CA GLU A 48 5.37 -4.02 -2.47
C GLU A 48 4.20 -3.10 -2.87
N LEU A 49 3.91 -2.13 -2.01
CA LEU A 49 2.86 -1.14 -2.23
C LEU A 49 3.45 0.28 -2.15
N GLY A 50 3.36 1.03 -3.25
CA GLY A 50 3.70 2.44 -3.31
C GLY A 50 2.45 3.30 -3.09
N LEU A 51 2.51 4.21 -2.12
CA LEU A 51 1.43 5.14 -1.78
C LEU A 51 1.92 6.58 -1.92
N ILE A 52 1.13 7.44 -2.56
CA ILE A 52 1.34 8.89 -2.58
C ILE A 52 0.13 9.59 -1.97
N SER A 53 0.35 10.67 -1.23
CA SER A 53 -0.78 11.49 -0.75
C SER A 53 -1.59 12.03 -1.92
N SER A 54 -2.91 11.88 -1.88
CA SER A 54 -3.84 12.49 -2.85
C SER A 54 -4.61 13.68 -2.27
N GLY A 55 -4.36 14.04 -1.01
CA GLY A 55 -5.06 15.14 -0.34
C GLY A 55 -4.34 15.66 0.90
N LEU A 56 -5.13 16.31 1.78
CA LEU A 56 -4.62 16.79 3.07
C LEU A 56 -4.29 15.61 3.98
N ILE A 57 -3.11 15.67 4.59
CA ILE A 57 -2.67 14.72 5.60
C ILE A 57 -2.83 15.35 6.98
N LYS A 58 -3.46 14.62 7.89
CA LYS A 58 -3.45 14.95 9.31
C LYS A 58 -2.30 14.20 9.98
N HIS A 59 -1.43 14.95 10.66
CA HIS A 59 -0.35 14.41 11.48
C HIS A 59 -0.60 14.79 12.94
N ILE A 60 -0.67 13.79 13.82
CA ILE A 60 -0.81 13.96 15.27
C ILE A 60 0.48 13.47 15.91
N ILE A 61 1.13 14.31 16.70
CA ILE A 61 2.37 14.02 17.43
C ILE A 61 2.02 13.84 18.90
N ASN A 62 2.60 12.83 19.55
CA ASN A 62 2.44 12.57 20.98
C ASN A 62 3.39 13.40 21.85
#